data_AF-A0A811TCM4-F1
#
_entry.id   AF-A0A811TCM4-F1
#
_cell.length_a   1.000
_cell.length_b   1.000
_cell.length_c   1.000
_cell.angle_alpha   90.00
_cell.angle_beta   90.00
_cell.angle_gamma   90.00
#
_symmetry.space_group_name_H-M   'P 1'
#
loop_
_entity.id
_entity.type
_entity.pdbx_description
1 polymer ?
#
loop_
_entity_poly.entity_id
_entity_poly.type
_entity_poly.pdbx_seq_one_letter_code
_entity_poly.pdbx_strand_id
1 'polypeptide(L)'
;MGAKSVAAKIEGSGMQIPGFRRSTGSIERVMQRYIPRVTIIGGAFIGFLTFVASLLGTVGGVGGTGLLLTVSIMYRLYEDLASQQLMEMHPMLRGFLGGQ
;
A
#
# COMPACT_ATOMS: atom_id res chain seq x y z
N MET A 1 4.87 -0.88 -9.42
CA MET A 1 4.52 0.46 -8.92
C MET A 1 5.78 1.31 -8.94
N GLY A 2 5.98 2.11 -9.98
CA GLY A 2 7.15 2.99 -10.09
C GLY A 2 6.84 4.38 -9.54
N ALA A 3 7.87 5.14 -9.18
CA ALA A 3 7.72 6.55 -8.76
C ALA A 3 6.87 7.36 -9.76
N LYS A 4 7.05 7.10 -11.06
CA LYS A 4 6.29 7.72 -12.16
C LYS A 4 4.80 7.36 -12.16
N SER A 5 4.43 6.10 -11.90
CA SER A 5 3.02 5.68 -11.86
C SER A 5 2.30 6.21 -10.62
N VAL A 6 3.01 6.31 -9.49
CA VAL A 6 2.49 6.90 -8.26
C VAL A 6 2.33 8.41 -8.42
N ALA A 7 3.32 9.08 -9.02
CA ALA A 7 3.25 10.51 -9.34
C ALA A 7 2.09 10.82 -10.28
N ALA A 8 1.85 10.01 -11.32
CA ALA A 8 0.72 10.16 -12.23
C ALA A 8 -0.64 9.96 -11.53
N LYS A 9 -0.75 9.02 -10.57
CA LYS A 9 -1.95 8.86 -9.75
C LYS A 9 -2.19 10.06 -8.82
N ILE A 10 -1.12 10.59 -8.21
CA ILE A 10 -1.20 11.77 -7.33
C ILE A 10 -1.64 12.99 -8.14
N GLU A 11 -1.07 13.20 -9.33
CA GLU A 11 -1.47 14.27 -10.24
C GLU A 11 -2.93 14.12 -10.68
N GLY A 12 -3.35 12.91 -11.09
CA GLY A 12 -4.73 12.60 -11.49
C GLY A 12 -5.76 12.76 -10.36
N SER A 13 -5.35 12.62 -9.09
CA SER A 13 -6.21 12.87 -7.92
C SER A 13 -6.41 14.35 -7.57
N GLY A 14 -5.85 15.27 -8.38
CA GLY A 14 -5.91 16.71 -8.13
C GLY A 14 -4.98 17.20 -7.01
N MET A 15 -4.14 16.33 -6.45
CA MET A 15 -3.13 16.70 -5.46
C MET A 15 -1.97 17.43 -6.15
N GLN A 16 -1.92 18.75 -5.96
CA GLN A 16 -0.79 19.58 -6.37
C GLN A 16 0.12 19.83 -5.16
N ILE A 17 1.43 19.56 -5.30
CA ILE A 17 2.39 19.96 -4.27
C ILE A 17 2.42 21.51 -4.22
N PRO A 18 2.10 22.14 -3.08
CA PRO A 18 2.11 23.60 -2.96
C PRO A 18 3.51 24.14 -3.30
N GLY A 19 3.61 25.11 -4.21
CA GLY A 19 4.88 25.76 -4.56
C GLY A 19 5.48 25.40 -5.93
N PHE A 20 4.92 24.45 -6.70
CA PHE A 20 5.37 24.14 -8.06
C PHE A 20 4.23 24.19 -9.09
N ARG A 21 4.49 24.71 -10.30
CA ARG A 21 3.58 24.58 -11.47
C ARG A 21 3.37 23.08 -11.74
N ARG A 22 2.14 22.65 -12.05
CA ARG A 22 1.72 21.25 -12.31
C ARG A 22 2.75 20.49 -13.16
N SER A 23 3.68 19.80 -12.52
CA SER A 23 4.81 19.14 -13.17
C SER A 23 5.04 17.81 -12.47
N THR A 24 4.62 16.75 -13.16
CA THR A 24 4.79 15.35 -12.80
C THR A 24 6.25 15.02 -12.44
N GLY A 25 7.21 15.73 -13.06
CA GLY A 25 8.64 15.55 -12.82
C GLY A 25 9.11 15.95 -11.42
N SER A 26 8.44 16.92 -10.76
CA SER A 26 8.82 17.33 -9.39
C SER A 26 8.34 16.31 -8.36
N ILE A 27 7.12 15.81 -8.52
CA ILE A 27 6.54 14.76 -7.68
C ILE A 27 7.33 13.45 -7.86
N GLU A 28 7.69 13.12 -9.10
CA GLU A 28 8.49 11.94 -9.42
C GLU A 28 9.85 11.98 -8.72
N ARG A 29 10.55 13.13 -8.72
CA ARG A 29 11.88 13.26 -8.11
C ARG A 29 11.87 13.06 -6.59
N VAL A 30 10.80 13.51 -5.94
CA VAL A 30 10.57 13.26 -4.52
C VAL A 30 10.30 11.77 -4.29
N MET A 31 9.36 11.18 -5.03
CA MET A 31 9.03 9.76 -4.88
C MET A 31 10.21 8.82 -5.18
N GLN A 32 11.03 9.13 -6.17
CA GLN A 32 12.26 8.37 -6.48
C GLN A 32 13.23 8.31 -5.30
N ARG A 33 13.22 9.29 -4.39
CA ARG A 33 14.08 9.29 -3.19
C ARG A 33 13.45 8.60 -1.99
N TYR A 34 12.13 8.65 -1.86
CA TYR A 34 11.41 8.06 -0.72
C TYR A 34 11.16 6.56 -0.87
N ILE A 35 10.73 6.11 -2.05
CA ILE A 35 10.41 4.69 -2.32
C ILE A 35 11.59 3.76 -1.94
N PRO A 36 12.83 3.95 -2.42
CA PRO A 36 13.91 3.01 -2.12
C PRO A 36 14.25 2.96 -0.63
N ARG A 37 14.16 4.08 0.10
CA ARG A 37 14.43 4.13 1.55
C ARG A 37 13.38 3.34 2.33
N VAL A 38 12.11 3.54 2.01
CA VAL A 38 10.99 2.83 2.66
C VAL A 38 11.06 1.34 2.35
N THR A 39 11.38 0.95 1.12
CA THR A 39 11.52 -0.46 0.72
C THR A 39 12.63 -1.17 1.49
N ILE A 40 13.80 -0.54 1.67
CA ILE A 40 14.92 -1.15 2.40
C ILE A 40 14.56 -1.36 3.88
N ILE A 41 13.98 -0.34 4.52
CA ILE A 41 13.60 -0.41 5.93
C ILE A 41 12.47 -1.43 6.14
N GLY A 42 11.44 -1.39 5.29
CA GLY A 42 10.32 -2.34 5.35
C GLY A 42 10.76 -3.78 5.09
N GLY A 43 11.64 -4.00 4.10
CA GLY A 43 12.19 -5.32 3.80
C GLY A 43 13.04 -5.87 4.96
N ALA A 44 13.89 -5.05 5.56
CA ALA A 44 14.68 -5.44 6.72
C ALA A 44 13.78 -5.79 7.92
N PHE A 45 12.72 -5.03 8.16
CA PHE A 45 11.78 -5.25 9.25
C PHE A 45 10.98 -6.56 9.08
N ILE A 46 10.45 -6.80 7.87
CA ILE A 46 9.72 -8.05 7.56
C ILE A 46 10.66 -9.26 7.65
N GLY A 47 11.89 -9.14 7.14
CA GLY A 47 12.90 -10.19 7.24
C GLY A 47 13.25 -10.52 8.70
N PHE A 48 13.41 -9.50 9.54
CA PHE A 48 13.66 -9.67 10.97
C PHE A 48 12.48 -10.35 11.67
N LEU A 49 11.25 -9.89 11.44
CA LEU A 49 10.03 -10.52 11.98
C LEU A 49 9.91 -11.99 11.56
N THR A 50 10.19 -12.29 10.29
CA THR A 50 10.15 -13.67 9.77
C THR A 50 11.19 -14.55 10.45
N PHE A 51 12.41 -14.03 10.63
CA PHE A 51 13.50 -14.72 11.32
C PHE A 51 13.14 -15.02 12.78
N VAL A 52 12.67 -14.00 13.51
CA VAL A 52 12.25 -14.14 14.92
C VAL A 52 11.08 -15.11 15.05
N ALA A 53 10.08 -15.04 14.18
CA ALA A 53 8.95 -15.98 14.17
C ALA A 53 9.41 -17.43 13.89
N SER A 54 10.40 -17.60 13.02
CA SER A 54 10.95 -18.92 12.71
C SER A 54 11.75 -19.50 13.88
N LEU A 55 12.44 -18.66 14.66
CA LEU A 55 13.18 -19.08 15.86
C LEU A 55 12.27 -19.37 17.06
N LEU A 56 11.19 -18.61 17.24
CA LEU A 56 10.25 -18.77 18.35
C LEU A 56 9.40 -20.05 18.26
N GLY A 57 9.50 -20.81 17.15
CA GLY A 57 8.71 -22.01 16.95
C GLY A 57 7.23 -21.67 16.88
N THR A 58 6.80 -21.12 15.74
CA THR A 58 5.39 -20.88 15.43
C THR A 58 4.51 -22.07 15.82
N VAL A 59 3.47 -21.78 16.61
CA VAL A 59 2.54 -22.76 17.17
C VAL A 59 2.02 -23.69 16.06
N GLY A 60 2.35 -24.98 16.16
CA GLY A 60 1.86 -26.02 15.23
C GLY A 60 2.75 -26.35 14.02
N GLY A 61 4.02 -25.91 13.97
CA GLY A 61 4.95 -26.29 12.89
C GLY A 61 4.76 -25.50 11.58
N VAL A 62 3.90 -24.48 11.60
CA VAL A 62 3.64 -23.59 10.45
C VAL A 62 4.72 -22.52 10.40
N GLY A 63 5.71 -22.62 9.51
CA GLY A 63 6.84 -21.67 9.46
C GLY A 63 6.45 -20.18 9.45
N GLY A 64 7.33 -19.30 9.95
CA GLY A 64 7.07 -17.86 10.14
C GLY A 64 6.59 -17.13 8.87
N THR A 65 6.99 -17.60 7.69
CA THR A 65 6.50 -17.11 6.39
C THR A 65 5.02 -17.43 6.15
N GLY A 66 4.56 -18.62 6.52
CA GLY A 66 3.16 -19.03 6.39
C GLY A 66 2.24 -18.19 7.27
N LEU A 67 2.68 -17.89 8.50
CA LEU A 67 1.92 -17.05 9.42
C LEU A 67 1.75 -15.62 8.89
N LEU A 68 2.82 -15.01 8.37
CA LEU A 68 2.75 -13.67 7.76
C LEU A 68 1.84 -13.65 6.53
N LEU A 69 1.87 -14.71 5.72
CA LEU A 69 1.01 -14.86 4.56
C LEU A 69 -0.47 -14.98 4.97
N THR A 70 -0.78 -15.79 5.99
CA THR A 70 -2.14 -15.92 6.53
C THR A 70 -2.66 -14.58 7.06
N VAL A 71 -1.87 -13.85 7.84
CA VAL A 71 -2.25 -12.53 8.35
C VAL A 71 -2.48 -11.56 7.18
N SER A 72 -1.60 -11.55 6.17
CA SER A 72 -1.77 -10.71 4.98
C SER A 72 -3.05 -11.02 4.21
N ILE A 73 -3.38 -12.29 4.01
CA ILE A 73 -4.61 -12.68 3.29
C ILE A 73 -5.84 -12.26 4.10
N MET A 74 -5.82 -12.51 5.42
CA MET A 74 -6.92 -12.15 6.30
C MET A 74 -7.18 -10.64 6.32
N TYR A 75 -6.13 -9.81 6.35
CA TYR A 75 -6.26 -8.36 6.24
C TYR A 75 -6.83 -7.90 4.90
N ARG A 76 -6.37 -8.46 3.78
CA ARG A 76 -6.91 -8.13 2.45
C ARG A 76 -8.39 -8.49 2.34
N LEU A 77 -8.76 -9.67 2.84
CA LEU A 77 -10.14 -10.10 2.87
C LEU A 77 -11.00 -9.14 3.70
N TYR A 78 -10.51 -8.73 4.89
CA TYR A 78 -11.19 -7.72 5.70
C TYR A 78 -11.39 -6.40 4.95
N GLU A 79 -10.35 -5.90 4.27
CA GLU A 79 -10.40 -4.65 3.51
C GLU A 79 -11.38 -4.75 2.32
N ASP A 80 -11.40 -5.88 1.61
CA ASP A 80 -12.33 -6.14 0.51
C ASP A 80 -13.78 -6.11 1.02
N LEU A 81 -14.07 -6.80 2.13
CA LEU A 81 -15.40 -6.80 2.76
C LEU A 81 -15.81 -5.41 3.25
N ALA A 82 -14.90 -4.69 3.91
CA ALA A 82 -15.14 -3.33 4.37
C ALA A 82 -15.42 -2.38 3.20
N SER A 83 -14.67 -2.51 2.10
CA SER A 83 -14.87 -1.71 0.90
C SER A 83 -16.23 -1.98 0.24
N GLN A 84 -16.67 -3.25 0.19
CA GLN A 84 -17.99 -3.63 -0.30
C GLN A 84 -19.10 -3.01 0.54
N GLN A 85 -18.98 -3.07 1.87
CA GLN A 85 -19.96 -2.49 2.77
C GLN A 85 -19.99 -0.96 2.67
N LEU A 86 -18.84 -0.30 2.46
CA LEU A 86 -18.78 1.13 2.18
C LEU A 86 -19.44 1.48 0.84
N MET A 87 -19.31 0.62 -0.18
CA MET A 87 -19.92 0.81 -1.49
C MET A 87 -21.44 0.56 -1.46
N GLU A 88 -21.93 -0.33 -0.60
CA GLU A 88 -23.37 -0.58 -0.39
C GLU A 88 -24.04 0.49 0.48
N MET A 89 -23.35 1.03 1.48
CA MET A 89 -23.90 2.08 2.34
C MET A 89 -23.90 3.49 1.72
N HIS A 90 -23.05 3.77 0.72
CA HIS A 90 -23.02 5.06 0.01
C HIS A 90 -23.22 4.90 -1.51
N PRO A 91 -24.46 4.72 -2.00
CA PRO A 91 -24.78 4.68 -3.44
C PRO A 91 -24.36 5.96 -4.21
N MET A 92 -24.05 7.06 -3.51
CA MET A 92 -23.57 8.32 -4.10
C MET A 92 -22.08 8.33 -4.49
N LEU A 93 -21.25 7.39 -4.04
CA LEU A 93 -19.84 7.29 -4.46
C LEU A 93 -19.67 6.71 -5.88
N ARG A 94 -20.68 6.01 -6.41
CA ARG A 94 -20.72 5.55 -7.82
C ARG A 94 -20.68 6.71 -8.81
N GLY A 95 -21.35 7.82 -8.50
CA GLY A 95 -21.46 8.97 -9.42
C GLY A 95 -20.19 9.82 -9.50
N PHE A 96 -19.38 9.85 -8.44
CA PHE A 96 -18.18 10.68 -8.37
C PHE A 96 -16.91 9.97 -8.85
N LEU A 97 -16.86 8.63 -8.76
CA LEU A 97 -15.75 7.80 -9.29
C LEU A 97 -16.04 7.18 -10.67
N GLY A 98 -17.29 7.25 -11.14
CA GLY A 98 -17.72 6.77 -12.47
C GLY A 98 -17.97 7.89 -13.50
N GLY A 99 -17.61 9.13 -13.18
CA GLY A 99 -17.78 10.29 -14.06
C GLY A 99 -16.44 10.88 -14.49
N GLN A 100 -15.94 10.41 -15.65
CA GLN A 100 -14.70 10.74 -16.37
C GLN A 100 -13.42 10.03 -15.91
#